data_AF-A0A2T1D905-F1
#
_entry.id   AF-A0A2T1D905-F1
#
_cell.length_a   1.000
_cell.length_b   1.000
_cell.length_c   1.000
_cell.angle_alpha   90.00
_cell.angle_beta   90.00
_cell.angle_gamma   90.00
#
_symmetry.space_group_name_H-M   'P 1'
#
loop_
_entity.id
_entity.type
_entity.pdbx_description
1 polymer ?
#
loop_
_entity_poly.entity_id
_entity_poly.type
_entity_poly.pdbx_seq_one_letter_code
_entity_poly.pdbx_strand_id
1 'polypeptide(L)' 'MNSLSPHQSTLSWWVEVYTSFPQKIYYLAPFNSREEAKTSRGAHIEALYNNEARDIVALIK' A
#
# COMPACT_ATOMS: atom_id res chain seq x y z
N MET A 1 28.93 19.69 -16.69
CA MET A 1 28.46 19.77 -15.29
C MET A 1 27.73 18.47 -14.99
N ASN A 2 28.46 17.45 -14.54
CA ASN A 2 27.89 16.14 -14.19
C ASN A 2 27.75 16.09 -12.68
N SER A 3 26.53 16.23 -12.17
CA SER A 3 26.19 15.87 -10.79
C SER A 3 25.08 14.83 -10.85
N LEU A 4 25.47 13.60 -11.21
CA LEU A 4 24.65 12.42 -10.94
C LEU A 4 24.75 12.17 -9.44
N SER A 5 23.84 12.74 -8.68
CA SER A 5 23.70 12.47 -7.25
C SER A 5 23.23 11.02 -7.08
N PRO A 6 24.00 10.12 -6.44
CA PRO A 6 23.50 8.80 -6.07
C PRO A 6 22.76 8.92 -4.73
N HIS A 7 21.71 9.74 -4.65
CA HIS A 7 20.87 9.78 -3.46
C HIS A 7 19.73 8.79 -3.60
N GLN A 8 20.10 7.56 -3.24
CA GLN A 8 19.27 6.57 -2.55
C GLN A 8 18.02 6.13 -3.32
N SER A 9 18.06 4.87 -3.73
CA SER A 9 16.90 3.99 -3.83
C SER A 9 16.14 4.01 -2.50
N THR A 10 15.42 5.09 -2.19
CA THR A 10 14.58 5.18 -1.01
C THR A 10 13.43 4.24 -1.28
N LEU A 11 13.47 3.09 -0.62
CA LEU A 11 12.47 2.04 -0.64
C LEU A 11 11.09 2.68 -0.50
N SER A 12 10.43 2.92 -1.64
CA SER A 12 9.05 3.36 -1.69
C SER A 12 8.24 2.29 -0.97
N TRP A 13 7.47 2.65 0.04
CA TRP A 13 6.63 1.68 0.72
C TRP A 13 5.40 1.41 -0.16
N TRP A 14 5.05 0.15 -0.32
CA TRP A 14 3.90 -0.28 -1.12
C TRP A 14 2.95 -1.06 -0.21
N VAL A 15 1.64 -0.85 -0.36
CA VAL A 15 0.64 -1.69 0.32
C VAL A 15 -0.11 -2.50 -0.72
N GLU A 16 -0.05 -3.80 -0.56
CA GLU A 16 -0.74 -4.77 -1.40
C GLU A 16 -1.94 -5.28 -0.61
N VAL A 17 -3.15 -4.98 -1.07
CA VAL A 17 -4.39 -5.36 -0.40
C VAL A 17 -5.12 -6.39 -1.25
N TYR A 18 -5.31 -7.57 -0.68
CA TYR A 18 -6.06 -8.67 -1.25
C TYR A 18 -7.40 -8.77 -0.57
N THR A 19 -8.44 -9.07 -1.34
CA THR A 19 -9.76 -9.43 -0.83
C THR A 19 -10.14 -10.80 -1.40
N SER A 20 -10.75 -11.68 -0.59
CA SER A 20 -11.20 -12.98 -1.11
C SER A 20 -12.59 -12.91 -1.74
N PHE A 21 -13.43 -12.00 -1.26
CA PHE A 21 -14.74 -11.75 -1.86
C PHE A 21 -15.08 -10.25 -1.81
N PRO A 22 -15.34 -9.59 -2.95
CA PRO A 22 -14.99 -10.05 -4.29
C PRO A 22 -13.47 -10.26 -4.41
N GLN A 23 -13.03 -11.24 -5.19
CA GLN A 23 -11.59 -11.54 -5.32
C GLN A 23 -10.87 -10.41 -6.09
N LYS A 24 -10.20 -9.50 -5.37
CA LYS A 24 -9.53 -8.33 -5.96
C LYS A 24 -8.20 -8.07 -5.28
N ILE A 25 -7.29 -7.45 -6.03
CA ILE A 25 -5.96 -7.07 -5.57
C ILE A 25 -5.80 -5.58 -5.86
N TYR A 26 -5.43 -4.83 -4.83
CA TYR A 26 -5.18 -3.40 -4.88
C TYR A 26 -3.73 -3.13 -4.50
N TYR A 27 -3.08 -2.27 -5.29
CA TYR A 27 -1.71 -1.84 -5.01
C TYR A 27 -1.75 -0.35 -4.70
N LEU A 28 -1.34 0.01 -3.49
CA LEU A 28 -1.30 1.39 -3.00
C LEU A 28 0.18 1.78 -2.93
N ALA A 29 0.61 2.66 -3.83
CA ALA A 29 2.01 3.05 -3.94
C ALA A 29 2.20 4.32 -4.79
N PRO A 30 3.38 4.96 -4.70
CA PRO A 30 4.43 4.77 -3.68
C PRO A 30 4.27 5.72 -2.49
N PHE A 31 4.46 5.20 -1.27
CA PHE A 31 4.47 6.01 -0.04
C PHE A 31 5.89 6.34 0.40
N ASN A 32 6.06 7.53 0.97
CA ASN A 32 7.37 8.01 1.44
C ASN A 32 7.80 7.35 2.77
N SER A 33 6.84 6.89 3.58
CA SER A 33 7.06 6.34 4.92
C SER A 33 6.17 5.15 5.22
N ARG A 34 6.65 4.25 6.10
CA ARG A 34 5.89 3.08 6.56
C ARG A 34 4.61 3.49 7.30
N GLU A 35 4.64 4.59 8.03
CA GLU A 35 3.47 5.13 8.72
C GLU A 35 2.38 5.57 7.74
N GLU A 36 2.76 6.22 6.64
CA GLU A 36 1.84 6.65 5.59
C GLU A 36 1.17 5.44 4.94
N ALA A 37 1.97 4.40 4.64
CA ALA A 37 1.47 3.11 4.17
C ALA A 37 0.53 2.43 5.20
N LYS A 38 0.85 2.46 6.50
CA LYS A 38 -0.02 1.89 7.56
C LYS A 38 -1.35 2.63 7.68
N THR A 39 -1.34 3.95 7.60
CA THR A 39 -2.55 4.79 7.66
C THR A 39 -3.42 4.54 6.43
N SER A 40 -2.83 4.57 5.23
CA SER A 40 -3.54 4.28 3.98
C SER A 40 -4.12 2.87 3.98
N ARG A 41 -3.36 1.89 4.46
CA ARG A 41 -3.83 0.51 4.67
C ARG A 41 -5.08 0.45 5.53
N GLY A 42 -5.10 1.13 6.69
CA GLY A 42 -6.24 1.14 7.60
C GLY A 42 -7.50 1.66 6.92
N ALA A 43 -7.40 2.85 6.32
CA ALA A 43 -8.51 3.48 5.58
C ALA A 43 -9.03 2.59 4.43
N HIS A 44 -8.14 1.91 3.71
CA HIS A 44 -8.54 0.98 2.64
C HIS A 44 -9.24 -0.27 3.15
N ILE A 45 -8.76 -0.87 4.25
CA ILE A 45 -9.43 -2.04 4.86
C ILE A 45 -10.83 -1.66 5.32
N GLU A 46 -10.99 -0.50 5.98
CA GLU A 46 -12.31 -0.02 6.43
C GLU A 46 -13.27 0.21 5.26
N ALA A 47 -12.79 0.84 4.19
CA ALA A 47 -13.58 1.03 2.97
C ALA A 47 -13.99 -0.30 2.34
N LEU A 48 -13.07 -1.27 2.26
CA LEU A 48 -13.35 -2.60 1.71
C LEU A 48 -14.34 -3.37 2.60
N TYR A 49 -14.18 -3.32 3.92
CA TYR A 49 -15.09 -3.95 4.87
C TYR A 49 -16.51 -3.40 4.72
N ASN A 50 -16.67 -2.08 4.57
CA ASN A 50 -17.96 -1.43 4.31
C ASN A 50 -18.55 -1.79 2.93
N ASN A 51 -17.72 -2.17 1.96
CA ASN A 51 -18.15 -2.70 0.66
C ASN A 51 -18.42 -4.21 0.70
N GLU A 52 -18.72 -4.75 1.88
CA GLU A 52 -18.98 -6.18 2.12
C GLU A 52 -17.79 -7.09 1.74
N ALA A 53 -16.58 -6.53 1.65
CA ALA A 53 -15.42 -7.32 1.30
C ALA A 53 -15.00 -8.22 2.46
N ARG A 54 -14.70 -9.49 2.15
CA ARG A 54 -14.31 -10.51 3.12
C ARG A 54 -12.88 -10.97 2.92
N ASP A 55 -12.28 -11.40 4.03
CA ASP A 55 -10.91 -11.91 4.10
C ASP A 55 -9.91 -10.93 3.46
N ILE A 56 -9.91 -9.69 3.99
CA ILE A 56 -9.04 -8.62 3.53
C ILE A 56 -7.65 -8.81 4.13
N VAL A 57 -6.64 -9.00 3.28
CA VAL A 57 -5.23 -9.14 3.68
C VAL A 57 -4.43 -7.99 3.11
N ALA A 58 -3.81 -7.18 3.96
CA ALA A 58 -3.00 -6.06 3.52
C ALA A 58 -1.55 -6.16 3.98
N LEU A 59 -0.64 -6.24 3.01
CA LEU A 59 0.80 -6.43 3.21
C LEU A 59 1.54 -5.14 2.85
N ILE A 60 2.37 -4.66 3.77
CA ILE A 60 3.26 -3.52 3.52
C ILE A 60 4.61 -4.09 3.10
N LYS A 61 5.08 -3.72 1.91
CA LYS A 61 6.37 -4.11 1.34
C LYS A 61 7.31 -2.92 1.23
#